data_AF-A0A084WFE1-F1
#
_entry.id   AF-A0A084WFE1-F1
#
_cell.length_a   1.000
_cell.length_b   1.000
_cell.length_c   1.000
_cell.angle_alpha   90.00
_cell.angle_beta   90.00
_cell.angle_gamma   90.00
#
_symmetry.space_group_name_H-M   'P 1'
#
loop_
_entity.id
_entity.type
_entity.pdbx_description
1 polymer ?
#
loop_
_entity_poly.entity_id
_entity_poly.type
_entity_poly.pdbx_seq_one_letter_code
_entity_poly.pdbx_strand_id
1 'polypeptide(L)'
;MFIRSITFASKVLLLHLGVVNAVLCLFYLIFYIFSLCRVLPVALDAMDVACLLFGLCFNTLHSIALWTLCALNFDRYFAIATPLHYGTFINTKKQVLITLGAGWIVSMLFSLPQAVRISAYKFDSDYELCLPNLQTTESLIYSISFVLFTILLPIILILGCNMKVSSLSSPPPKCCLLRAITSSPPPPFPCPALGEREDQ
;
A
#
# COMPACT_ATOMS: atom_id res chain seq x y z
N MET A 1 2.11 19.29 -20.95
CA MET A 1 2.15 20.21 -19.79
C MET A 1 1.46 19.55 -18.60
N PHE A 2 2.11 18.59 -17.93
CA PHE A 2 1.50 17.81 -16.82
C PHE A 2 2.47 17.71 -15.63
N ILE A 3 3.23 18.76 -15.35
CA ILE A 3 3.92 18.93 -14.08
C ILE A 3 2.89 19.55 -13.13
N ARG A 4 1.85 18.77 -12.80
CA ARG A 4 0.82 19.21 -11.87
C ARG A 4 1.43 19.12 -10.48
N SER A 5 1.78 20.29 -9.93
CA SER A 5 2.17 20.56 -8.54
C SER A 5 1.90 19.40 -7.60
N ILE A 6 2.95 18.69 -7.18
CA ILE A 6 2.88 17.70 -6.09
C ILE A 6 2.32 18.43 -4.86
N THR A 7 1.16 17.99 -4.39
CA THR A 7 0.46 18.60 -3.24
C THR A 7 1.35 18.53 -2.00
N PHE A 8 1.16 19.46 -1.06
CA PHE A 8 1.87 19.43 0.21
C PHE A 8 1.70 18.08 0.94
N ALA A 9 0.49 17.50 0.91
CA ALA A 9 0.22 16.18 1.48
C ALA A 9 1.06 15.09 0.82
N SER A 10 1.06 15.03 -0.51
CA SER A 10 1.85 14.06 -1.26
C SER A 10 3.35 14.13 -0.91
N LYS A 11 3.91 15.33 -0.75
CA LYS A 11 5.32 15.49 -0.34
C LYS A 11 5.60 14.90 1.04
N VAL A 12 4.72 15.16 2.01
CA VAL A 12 4.88 14.65 3.38
C VAL A 12 4.69 13.13 3.44
N LEU A 13 3.70 12.58 2.73
CA LEU A 13 3.46 11.13 2.66
C LEU A 13 4.64 10.41 1.99
N LEU A 14 5.22 10.99 0.93
CA LEU A 14 6.42 10.45 0.28
C LEU A 14 7.64 10.47 1.20
N LEU A 15 7.84 11.57 1.94
CA LEU A 15 8.91 11.68 2.91
C LEU A 15 8.76 10.61 4.01
N HIS A 16 7.56 10.48 4.57
CA HIS A 16 7.26 9.49 5.60
C HIS A 16 7.47 8.06 5.09
N LEU A 17 6.97 7.72 3.90
CA LEU A 17 7.19 6.42 3.27
C LEU A 17 8.68 6.12 3.06
N GLY A 18 9.44 7.10 2.57
CA GLY A 18 10.88 6.96 2.37
C GLY A 18 11.64 6.72 3.69
N VAL A 19 11.30 7.46 4.74
CA VAL A 19 11.88 7.27 6.08
C VAL A 19 11.53 5.89 6.64
N VAL A 20 10.26 5.47 6.57
CA VAL A 20 9.83 4.15 7.07
C VAL A 20 10.54 3.03 6.33
N ASN A 21 10.66 3.11 5.00
CA ASN A 21 11.34 2.09 4.20
C ASN A 21 12.85 2.06 4.48
N ALA A 22 13.50 3.22 4.65
CA ALA A 22 14.91 3.29 5.02
C ALA A 22 15.17 2.66 6.39
N VAL A 23 14.32 2.94 7.38
CA VAL A 23 14.37 2.33 8.72
C VAL A 23 14.18 0.82 8.62
N LEU A 24 13.18 0.35 7.88
CA LEU A 24 12.93 -1.08 7.68
C LEU A 24 14.13 -1.79 7.04
N CYS A 25 14.73 -1.20 5.99
CA CYS A 25 15.93 -1.74 5.35
C CYS A 25 17.12 -1.79 6.32
N LEU A 26 17.33 -0.73 7.12
CA LEU A 26 18.40 -0.70 8.12
C LEU A 26 18.23 -1.81 9.16
N PHE A 27 17.02 -1.97 9.71
CA PHE A 27 16.71 -3.04 10.67
C PHE A 27 16.93 -4.43 10.06
N TYR A 28 16.48 -4.65 8.83
CA TYR A 28 16.68 -5.91 8.12
C TYR A 28 18.16 -6.23 7.92
N LEU A 29 18.96 -5.24 7.49
CA LEU A 29 20.40 -5.43 7.30
C LEU A 29 21.12 -5.73 8.61
N ILE A 30 20.79 -5.00 9.69
CA ILE A 30 21.39 -5.26 11.01
C ILE A 30 21.09 -6.70 11.46
N PHE A 31 19.84 -7.13 11.35
CA PHE A 31 19.43 -8.47 11.76
C PHE A 31 20.06 -9.57 10.90
N TYR A 32 20.12 -9.35 9.58
CA TYR A 32 20.74 -10.27 8.64
C TYR A 32 22.26 -10.42 8.88
N ILE A 33 22.97 -9.30 9.08
CA ILE A 33 24.40 -9.30 9.42
C ILE A 33 24.63 -9.96 10.78
N PHE A 34 23.79 -9.70 11.78
CA PHE A 34 23.87 -10.35 13.09
C PHE A 34 23.72 -11.87 12.99
N SER A 35 22.74 -12.34 12.21
CA SER A 35 22.53 -13.77 11.93
C SER A 35 23.74 -14.39 11.20
N LEU A 36 24.21 -13.74 10.12
CA LEU A 36 25.30 -14.24 9.28
C LEU A 36 26.65 -14.30 10.01
N CYS A 37 26.99 -13.28 10.80
CA CYS A 37 28.29 -13.21 11.44
C CYS A 37 28.43 -14.16 12.64
N ARG A 38 27.37 -14.87 13.08
CA ARG A 38 27.35 -15.74 14.27
C ARG A 38 28.14 -15.12 15.45
N VAL A 39 27.97 -13.81 15.68
CA VAL A 39 28.90 -12.99 16.50
C VAL A 39 28.90 -13.35 17.99
N LEU A 40 28.03 -14.23 18.46
CA LEU A 40 28.14 -14.75 19.82
C LEU A 40 27.52 -16.15 19.92
N PRO A 41 27.99 -17.01 20.84
CA PRO A 41 27.17 -18.09 21.37
C PRO A 41 26.01 -17.48 22.15
N VAL A 42 25.05 -16.90 21.44
CA VAL A 42 23.83 -16.36 22.01
C VAL A 42 23.01 -17.55 22.51
N ALA A 43 22.66 -17.55 23.79
CA ALA A 43 21.73 -18.53 24.34
C ALA A 43 20.47 -18.60 23.46
N LEU A 44 19.98 -19.81 23.17
CA LEU A 44 18.78 -20.05 22.33
C LEU A 44 17.62 -19.09 22.67
N ASP A 45 17.45 -18.77 23.96
CA ASP A 45 16.41 -17.87 24.47
C ASP A 45 16.55 -16.41 24.00
N ALA A 46 17.78 -15.91 23.86
CA ALA A 46 18.02 -14.54 23.37
C ALA A 46 17.84 -14.44 21.85
N MET A 47 18.03 -15.53 21.11
CA MET A 47 17.74 -15.61 19.68
C MET A 47 16.23 -15.52 19.41
N ASP A 48 15.42 -16.21 20.21
CA ASP A 48 13.95 -16.18 20.11
C ASP A 48 13.37 -14.80 20.39
N VAL A 49 13.88 -14.09 21.40
CA VAL A 49 13.44 -12.72 21.69
C VAL A 49 13.83 -11.76 20.56
N ALA A 50 15.02 -11.93 19.98
CA ALA A 50 15.47 -11.15 18.83
C ALA A 50 14.60 -11.42 17.59
N CYS A 51 14.25 -12.68 17.33
CA CYS A 51 13.32 -13.07 16.26
C CYS A 51 11.92 -12.47 16.46
N LEU A 52 11.40 -12.48 17.69
CA LEU A 52 10.11 -11.88 18.02
C LEU A 52 10.12 -10.37 17.77
N LEU A 53 11.15 -9.67 18.25
CA LEU A 53 11.29 -8.23 18.05
C LEU A 53 11.44 -7.87 16.57
N PHE A 54 12.26 -8.64 15.85
CA PHE A 54 12.42 -8.48 14.40
C PHE A 54 11.09 -8.66 13.66
N GLY A 55 10.37 -9.74 13.93
CA GLY A 55 9.06 -10.00 13.34
C GLY A 55 8.06 -8.89 13.63
N LEU A 56 7.97 -8.43 14.89
CA LEU A 56 7.08 -7.35 15.31
C LEU A 56 7.40 -6.02 14.60
N CYS A 57 8.68 -5.61 14.59
CA CYS A 57 9.12 -4.37 13.95
C CYS A 57 8.95 -4.43 12.44
N PHE A 58 9.32 -5.54 11.80
CA PHE A 58 9.18 -5.70 10.35
C PHE A 58 7.70 -5.63 9.95
N ASN A 59 6.85 -6.36 10.65
CA ASN A 59 5.44 -6.46 10.33
C ASN A 59 4.67 -5.15 10.53
N THR A 60 4.98 -4.43 11.61
CA THR A 60 4.42 -3.08 11.88
C THR A 60 4.88 -2.06 10.84
N LEU A 61 6.19 -1.93 10.63
CA LEU A 61 6.76 -0.94 9.70
C LEU A 61 6.32 -1.22 8.25
N HIS A 62 6.28 -2.48 7.84
CA HIS A 62 5.81 -2.86 6.51
C HIS A 62 4.33 -2.51 6.31
N SER A 63 3.48 -2.82 7.31
CA SER A 63 2.07 -2.45 7.28
C SER A 63 1.87 -0.93 7.19
N ILE A 64 2.64 -0.15 7.96
CA ILE A 64 2.60 1.32 7.92
C ILE A 64 2.98 1.83 6.52
N ALA A 65 4.00 1.25 5.90
CA ALA A 65 4.43 1.61 4.55
C ALA A 65 3.31 1.35 3.52
N LEU A 66 2.64 0.19 3.58
CA LEU A 66 1.53 -0.14 2.68
C LEU A 66 0.32 0.79 2.84
N TRP A 67 -0.06 1.11 4.08
CA TRP A 67 -1.14 2.07 4.35
C TRP A 67 -0.80 3.48 3.87
N THR A 68 0.46 3.91 4.03
CA THR A 68 0.94 5.21 3.53
C THR A 68 0.92 5.25 2.00
N LEU A 69 1.33 4.17 1.35
CA LEU A 69 1.28 4.03 -0.10
C LEU A 69 -0.16 4.03 -0.62
N CYS A 70 -1.08 3.38 0.10
CA CYS A 70 -2.51 3.42 -0.18
C CYS A 70 -3.05 4.87 -0.13
N ALA A 71 -2.76 5.60 0.96
CA ALA A 71 -3.14 7.00 1.11
C ALA A 71 -2.57 7.90 0.00
N LEU A 72 -1.34 7.65 -0.43
CA LEU A 72 -0.72 8.37 -1.55
C LEU A 72 -1.44 8.10 -2.88
N ASN A 73 -1.81 6.85 -3.17
CA ASN A 73 -2.57 6.52 -4.38
C ASN A 73 -3.96 7.15 -4.36
N PHE A 74 -4.62 7.19 -3.20
CA PHE A 74 -5.89 7.90 -3.04
C PHE A 74 -5.75 9.41 -3.24
N ASP A 75 -4.73 10.05 -2.65
CA ASP A 75 -4.50 11.49 -2.81
C ASP A 75 -4.35 11.87 -4.29
N ARG A 76 -3.58 11.06 -5.04
CA ARG A 76 -3.41 11.23 -6.48
C ARG A 76 -4.72 10.99 -7.25
N TYR A 77 -5.49 9.97 -6.87
CA TYR A 77 -6.79 9.67 -7.48
C TYR A 77 -7.76 10.85 -7.32
N PHE A 78 -7.94 11.37 -6.11
CA PHE A 78 -8.85 12.50 -5.85
C PHE A 78 -8.42 13.79 -6.56
N ALA A 79 -7.11 14.07 -6.60
CA ALA A 79 -6.60 15.21 -7.36
C ALA A 79 -6.92 15.08 -8.86
N ILE A 80 -6.92 13.87 -9.43
CA ILE A 80 -7.23 13.60 -10.85
C ILE A 80 -8.74 13.63 -11.12
N ALA A 81 -9.53 12.95 -10.30
CA ALA A 81 -10.96 12.77 -10.54
C ALA A 81 -11.80 14.04 -10.26
N THR A 82 -11.37 14.90 -9.34
CA THR A 82 -12.16 16.07 -8.90
C THR A 82 -11.33 17.35 -8.77
N PRO A 83 -10.89 17.95 -9.90
CA PRO A 83 -10.04 19.14 -9.87
C PRO A 83 -10.70 20.39 -9.25
N LEU A 84 -12.04 20.47 -9.21
CA LEU A 84 -12.77 21.68 -8.78
C LEU A 84 -13.15 21.70 -7.28
N HIS A 85 -13.18 20.54 -6.59
CA HIS A 85 -13.60 20.44 -5.17
C HIS A 85 -12.44 20.15 -4.19
N TYR A 86 -11.24 19.87 -4.70
CA TYR A 86 -10.06 19.59 -3.87
C TYR A 86 -9.55 20.83 -3.12
N GLY A 87 -9.72 22.03 -3.70
CA GLY A 87 -9.25 23.30 -3.12
C GLY A 87 -10.10 23.84 -1.95
N THR A 88 -11.35 23.39 -1.82
CA THR A 88 -12.32 23.97 -0.86
C THR A 88 -12.64 23.07 0.33
N PHE A 89 -12.43 21.75 0.25
CA PHE A 89 -12.97 20.83 1.26
C PHE A 89 -11.93 20.07 2.10
N ILE A 90 -10.68 19.93 1.62
CA ILE A 90 -9.71 19.06 2.28
C ILE A 90 -8.55 19.87 2.83
N ASN A 91 -8.55 20.06 4.15
CA ASN A 91 -7.43 20.67 4.85
C ASN A 91 -6.25 19.70 4.82
N THR A 92 -5.33 19.91 3.89
CA THR A 92 -4.22 19.01 3.52
C THR A 92 -3.42 18.52 4.74
N LYS A 93 -3.26 19.36 5.76
CA LYS A 93 -2.58 19.02 7.02
C LYS A 93 -3.37 18.04 7.87
N LYS A 94 -4.68 18.26 8.03
CA LYS A 94 -5.58 17.40 8.82
C LYS A 94 -5.70 16.02 8.18
N GLN A 95 -5.80 15.97 6.84
CA GLN A 95 -5.84 14.71 6.11
C GLN A 95 -4.58 13.88 6.36
N VAL A 96 -3.39 14.47 6.20
CA VAL A 96 -2.11 13.77 6.45
C VAL A 96 -2.03 13.25 7.88
N LEU A 97 -2.46 14.06 8.87
CA LEU A 97 -2.44 13.64 10.26
C LEU A 97 -3.40 12.47 10.53
N ILE A 98 -4.60 12.49 9.93
CA ILE A 98 -5.57 11.41 10.05
C ILE A 98 -5.07 10.15 9.34
N THR A 99 -4.53 10.25 8.13
CA THR A 99 -4.07 9.06 7.38
C THR A 99 -2.86 8.43 8.03
N LEU A 100 -1.88 9.21 8.47
CA LEU A 100 -0.74 8.71 9.22
C LEU A 100 -1.21 8.12 10.56
N GLY A 101 -1.99 8.87 11.35
CA GLY A 101 -2.50 8.42 12.63
C GLY A 101 -3.29 7.11 12.52
N ALA A 102 -4.20 7.01 11.55
CA ALA A 102 -4.97 5.80 11.29
C ALA A 102 -4.08 4.63 10.86
N GLY A 103 -3.11 4.87 9.96
CA GLY A 103 -2.15 3.85 9.53
C GLY A 103 -1.36 3.29 10.71
N TRP A 104 -0.84 4.16 11.58
CA TRP A 104 -0.14 3.74 12.80
C TRP A 104 -1.04 2.96 13.76
N ILE A 105 -2.26 3.43 14.01
CA ILE A 105 -3.21 2.75 14.92
C ILE A 105 -3.57 1.37 14.38
N VAL A 106 -3.91 1.25 13.09
CA VAL A 106 -4.26 -0.02 12.47
C VAL A 106 -3.07 -0.98 12.50
N SER A 107 -1.88 -0.53 12.13
CA SER A 107 -0.68 -1.38 12.15
C SER A 107 -0.31 -1.81 13.56
N MET A 108 -0.38 -0.92 14.56
CA MET A 108 -0.14 -1.27 15.96
C MET A 108 -1.18 -2.27 16.46
N LEU A 109 -2.46 -2.00 16.25
CA LEU A 109 -3.57 -2.87 16.67
C LEU A 109 -3.42 -4.29 16.11
N PHE A 110 -3.10 -4.41 14.83
CA PHE A 110 -2.89 -5.71 14.19
C PHE A 110 -1.59 -6.38 14.62
N SER A 111 -0.59 -5.65 15.12
CA SER A 111 0.65 -6.21 15.65
C SER A 111 0.59 -6.58 17.14
N LEU A 112 -0.40 -6.08 17.89
CA LEU A 112 -0.55 -6.39 19.33
C LEU A 112 -0.62 -7.90 19.62
N PRO A 113 -1.35 -8.73 18.84
CA PRO A 113 -1.38 -10.18 19.07
C PRO A 113 0.00 -10.85 18.92
N GLN A 114 0.88 -10.31 18.10
CA GLN A 114 2.28 -10.76 18.00
C GLN A 114 3.07 -10.37 19.27
N ALA A 115 2.85 -9.17 19.80
CA ALA A 115 3.50 -8.69 21.02
C ALA A 115 3.14 -9.53 22.26
N VAL A 116 1.89 -10.00 22.36
CA VAL A 116 1.44 -10.88 23.45
C VAL A 116 1.76 -12.38 23.22
N ARG A 117 2.61 -12.70 22.24
CA ARG A 117 3.07 -14.06 21.89
C ARG A 117 1.96 -15.04 21.49
N ILE A 118 0.79 -14.57 21.06
CA ILE A 118 -0.27 -15.45 20.50
C ILE A 118 0.18 -16.07 19.17
N SER A 119 0.97 -15.33 18.38
CA SER A 119 1.68 -15.83 17.20
C SER A 119 3.14 -15.36 17.28
N ALA A 120 3.94 -16.11 18.03
CA ALA A 120 5.34 -15.81 18.24
C ALA A 120 6.20 -16.29 17.07
N TYR A 121 7.13 -15.45 16.61
CA TYR A 121 8.24 -15.89 15.75
C TYR A 121 9.21 -16.71 16.61
N LYS A 122 9.59 -17.89 16.11
CA LYS A 122 10.61 -18.75 16.72
C LYS A 122 11.76 -18.94 15.75
N PHE A 123 12.96 -19.09 16.29
CA PHE A 123 14.11 -19.45 15.48
C PHE A 123 14.01 -20.92 15.04
N ASP A 124 14.04 -21.16 13.74
CA ASP A 124 14.07 -22.50 13.18
C ASP A 124 15.52 -22.88 12.82
N SER A 125 16.02 -23.97 13.40
CA SER A 125 17.39 -24.42 13.21
C SER A 125 17.63 -25.07 11.84
N ASP A 126 16.58 -25.52 11.15
CA ASP A 126 16.70 -26.17 9.84
C ASP A 126 16.87 -25.13 8.73
N TYR A 127 16.25 -23.96 8.91
CA TYR A 127 16.27 -22.86 7.94
C TYR A 127 17.17 -21.69 8.36
N GLU A 128 17.75 -21.73 9.56
CA GLU A 128 18.51 -20.63 10.18
C GLU A 128 17.78 -19.27 10.10
N LEU A 129 16.44 -19.31 10.19
CA LEU A 129 15.53 -18.18 9.95
C LEU A 129 14.49 -18.06 11.07
N CYS A 130 14.01 -16.83 11.29
CA CYS A 130 12.89 -16.58 12.18
C CYS A 130 11.58 -16.84 11.45
N LEU A 131 10.85 -17.90 11.83
CA LEU A 131 9.56 -18.23 11.23
C LEU A 131 8.43 -17.99 12.24
N PRO A 132 7.24 -17.54 11.78
CA PRO A 132 6.07 -17.47 12.64
C PRO A 132 5.66 -18.89 13.05
N ASN A 133 5.32 -19.09 14.33
CA ASN A 133 4.76 -20.36 14.77
C ASN A 133 3.30 -20.49 14.29
N LEU A 134 3.06 -21.46 13.41
CA LEU A 134 1.75 -21.76 12.80
C LEU A 134 1.12 -23.05 13.37
N GLN A 135 1.58 -23.53 14.53
CA GLN A 135 1.15 -24.84 15.05
C GLN A 135 -0.29 -24.83 15.58
N THR A 136 -0.83 -23.67 15.92
CA THR A 136 -2.18 -23.54 16.49
C THR A 136 -3.15 -22.91 15.51
N THR A 137 -4.40 -23.35 15.52
CA THR A 137 -5.48 -22.78 14.69
C THR A 137 -5.63 -21.27 14.92
N GLU A 138 -5.50 -20.82 16.17
CA GLU A 138 -5.58 -19.39 16.53
C GLU A 138 -4.48 -18.56 15.85
N SER A 139 -3.23 -19.06 15.89
CA SER A 139 -2.08 -18.40 15.24
C SER A 139 -2.23 -18.36 13.71
N LEU A 140 -2.79 -19.41 13.11
CA LEU A 140 -3.08 -19.49 11.69
C LEU A 140 -4.16 -18.48 11.27
N ILE A 141 -5.30 -18.47 11.97
CA ILE A 141 -6.41 -17.54 11.71
C ILE A 141 -5.92 -16.09 11.83
N TYR A 142 -5.12 -15.80 12.86
CA TYR A 142 -4.51 -14.50 13.03
C TYR A 142 -3.59 -14.12 11.87
N SER A 143 -2.67 -15.01 11.47
CA SER A 143 -1.75 -14.75 10.35
C SER A 143 -2.49 -14.51 9.04
N ILE A 144 -3.51 -15.31 8.74
CA ILE A 144 -4.36 -15.14 7.55
C ILE A 144 -5.10 -13.81 7.60
N SER A 145 -5.72 -13.49 8.73
CA SER A 145 -6.43 -12.22 8.93
C SER A 145 -5.47 -11.04 8.77
N PHE A 146 -4.28 -11.12 9.34
CA PHE A 146 -3.26 -10.10 9.22
C PHE A 146 -2.92 -9.83 7.75
N VAL A 147 -2.59 -10.86 6.96
CA VAL A 147 -2.27 -10.72 5.53
C VAL A 147 -3.45 -10.15 4.76
N LEU A 148 -4.67 -10.60 5.03
CA LEU A 148 -5.88 -10.12 4.35
C LEU A 148 -6.11 -8.61 4.57
N PHE A 149 -6.06 -8.15 5.82
CA PHE A 149 -6.40 -6.78 6.17
C PHE A 149 -5.26 -5.78 5.96
N THR A 150 -4.01 -6.20 6.12
CA THR A 150 -2.85 -5.29 6.08
C THR A 150 -2.06 -5.35 4.78
N ILE A 151 -2.22 -6.41 3.99
CA ILE A 151 -1.52 -6.57 2.70
C ILE A 151 -2.53 -6.60 1.56
N LEU A 152 -3.47 -7.55 1.56
CA LEU A 152 -4.37 -7.74 0.42
C LEU A 152 -5.31 -6.54 0.23
N LEU A 153 -5.91 -6.03 1.30
CA LEU A 153 -6.82 -4.89 1.23
C LEU A 153 -6.14 -3.62 0.69
N PRO A 154 -4.97 -3.17 1.20
CA PRO A 154 -4.25 -2.05 0.60
C PRO A 154 -3.91 -2.28 -0.88
N ILE A 155 -3.45 -3.47 -1.26
CA ILE A 155 -3.12 -3.80 -2.66
C ILE A 155 -4.35 -3.67 -3.56
N ILE A 156 -5.49 -4.22 -3.16
CA ILE A 156 -6.75 -4.11 -3.91
C ILE A 156 -7.17 -2.65 -4.06
N LEU A 157 -7.08 -1.85 -3.00
CA LEU A 157 -7.41 -0.43 -3.04
C LEU A 157 -6.48 0.35 -3.99
N ILE A 158 -5.18 0.06 -3.94
CA ILE A 158 -4.17 0.66 -4.83
C ILE A 158 -4.45 0.28 -6.28
N LEU A 159 -4.64 -1.01 -6.58
CA LEU A 159 -4.97 -1.48 -7.93
C LEU A 159 -6.28 -0.86 -8.42
N GLY A 160 -7.32 -0.85 -7.58
CA GLY A 160 -8.62 -0.25 -7.91
C GLY A 160 -8.50 1.23 -8.26
N CYS A 161 -7.73 1.99 -7.48
CA CYS A 161 -7.45 3.40 -7.78
C CYS A 161 -6.74 3.53 -9.13
N ASN A 162 -5.69 2.75 -9.36
CA ASN A 162 -4.87 2.84 -10.57
C ASN A 162 -5.63 2.44 -11.85
N MET A 163 -6.45 1.37 -11.81
CA MET A 163 -7.29 0.96 -12.93
C MET A 163 -8.37 1.99 -13.29
N LYS A 164 -8.89 2.72 -12.31
CA LYS A 164 -9.91 3.75 -12.54
C LYS A 164 -9.31 5.07 -13.06
N VAL A 165 -8.06 5.36 -12.73
CA VAL A 165 -7.30 6.46 -13.38
C VAL A 165 -7.01 6.13 -14.84
N SER A 166 -6.60 4.89 -15.16
CA SER A 166 -6.29 4.51 -16.54
C SER A 166 -7.51 4.52 -17.46
N SER A 167 -8.71 4.15 -16.96
CA SER A 167 -9.95 4.27 -17.73
C SER A 167 -10.37 5.72 -17.95
N LEU A 168 -10.09 6.61 -17.00
CA LEU A 168 -10.34 8.06 -17.14
C LEU A 168 -9.34 8.75 -18.09
N SER A 169 -8.09 8.24 -18.16
CA SER A 169 -7.02 8.79 -19.00
C SER A 169 -7.03 8.22 -20.43
N SER A 170 -7.89 7.24 -20.75
CA SER A 170 -8.05 6.79 -22.13
C SER A 170 -8.55 7.97 -22.98
N PRO A 171 -7.89 8.31 -24.10
CA PRO A 171 -8.39 9.35 -24.98
C PRO A 171 -9.82 8.96 -25.39
N PRO A 172 -10.77 9.91 -25.44
CA PRO A 172 -12.07 9.62 -26.01
C PRO A 172 -11.83 9.04 -27.43
N PRO A 173 -12.64 8.07 -27.88
CA PRO A 173 -12.52 7.56 -29.24
C PRO A 173 -12.48 8.76 -30.18
N LYS A 174 -11.56 8.76 -31.16
CA LYS A 174 -11.27 9.90 -32.07
C LYS A 174 -12.54 10.57 -32.65
N CYS A 175 -13.66 9.87 -32.69
CA CYS A 175 -15.00 10.37 -33.01
C CYS A 175 -15.52 11.51 -32.10
N CYS A 176 -15.25 11.50 -30.78
CA CYS A 176 -15.68 12.57 -29.87
C CYS A 176 -14.81 13.83 -30.02
N LEU A 177 -13.53 13.68 -30.37
CA LEU A 177 -12.64 14.81 -30.61
C LEU A 177 -13.00 15.53 -31.93
N LEU A 178 -13.41 14.79 -32.97
CA LEU A 178 -13.91 15.41 -34.21
C LEU A 178 -15.24 16.17 -33.99
N ARG A 179 -16.17 15.62 -33.19
CA ARG A 179 -17.48 16.24 -32.93
C ARG A 179 -17.40 17.51 -32.06
N ALA A 180 -16.35 17.67 -31.25
CA ALA A 180 -16.13 18.89 -30.45
C ALA A 180 -15.48 20.03 -31.25
N ILE A 181 -14.80 19.74 -32.36
CA ILE A 181 -14.13 20.75 -33.20
C ILE A 181 -15.11 21.31 -34.26
N THR A 182 -16.08 20.51 -34.71
CA THR A 182 -17.10 20.97 -35.65
C THR A 182 -18.33 21.44 -34.89
N SER A 183 -18.48 22.76 -34.69
CA SER A 183 -19.70 23.42 -34.20
C SER A 183 -20.83 23.39 -35.25
N SER A 184 -21.10 22.24 -35.85
CA SER A 184 -22.16 22.05 -36.84
C SER A 184 -23.34 21.28 -36.22
N PRO A 185 -24.59 21.60 -36.62
CA PRO A 185 -25.78 20.98 -36.06
C PRO A 185 -25.81 19.47 -36.29
N PRO A 186 -26.48 18.70 -35.41
CA PRO A 186 -26.46 17.24 -35.46
C PRO A 186 -27.09 16.72 -36.78
N PRO A 187 -26.43 15.79 -37.50
CA PRO A 187 -27.09 15.09 -38.60
C PRO A 187 -28.16 14.12 -38.07
N PRO A 188 -29.22 13.82 -38.85
CA PRO A 188 -30.45 13.19 -38.35
C PRO A 188 -30.39 11.66 -38.26
N PHE A 189 -29.20 11.04 -38.28
CA PHE A 189 -29.09 9.58 -38.33
C PHE A 189 -28.43 9.01 -37.05
N PRO A 190 -28.99 7.92 -36.47
CA PRO A 190 -28.35 7.22 -35.37
C PRO A 190 -27.06 6.56 -35.86
N CYS A 191 -25.96 6.72 -35.12
CA CYS A 191 -24.74 5.93 -35.37
C CYS A 191 -25.01 4.44 -35.12
N PRO A 192 -24.49 3.52 -35.96
CA PRO A 192 -24.71 2.09 -35.77
C PRO A 192 -24.00 1.61 -34.49
N ALA A 193 -24.68 0.73 -33.76
CA ALA A 193 -24.11 0.03 -32.62
C ALA A 193 -22.99 -0.92 -33.08
N LEU A 194 -22.00 -1.06 -32.21
CA LEU A 194 -20.83 -1.91 -32.34
C LEU A 194 -21.24 -3.39 -32.55
N GLY A 195 -21.06 -3.95 -33.74
CA GLY A 195 -21.12 -5.41 -33.95
C GLY A 195 -21.42 -5.85 -35.38
N GLU A 196 -20.37 -6.16 -36.14
CA GLU A 196 -20.25 -7.12 -37.26
C GLU A 196 -18.83 -6.90 -37.85
N ARG A 197 -17.79 -7.63 -37.39
CA ARG A 197 -17.28 -8.88 -37.98
C ARG A 197 -17.42 -8.92 -39.50
N GLU A 198 -16.33 -8.79 -40.23
CA GLU A 198 -15.88 -9.82 -41.20
C GLU A 198 -14.46 -9.54 -41.67
N ASP A 199 -13.69 -10.62 -41.69
CA ASP A 199 -12.35 -10.75 -42.24
C ASP A 199 -12.34 -10.43 -43.74
N GLN A 200 -11.33 -9.69 -44.18
CA GLN A 200 -10.71 -9.83 -45.51
C GLN A 200 -9.32 -9.21 -45.52
#